data_AF-A0A6P2BKA5-F1
#
_entry.id   AF-A0A6P2BKA5-F1
#
_cell.length_a   1.000
_cell.length_b   1.000
_cell.length_c   1.000
_cell.angle_alpha   90.00
_cell.angle_beta   90.00
_cell.angle_gamma   90.00
#
_symmetry.space_group_name_H-M   'P 1'
#
loop_
_entity.id
_entity.type
_entity.pdbx_description
1 polymer ?
#
loop_
_entity_poly.entity_id
_entity_poly.type
_entity_poly.pdbx_seq_one_letter_code
_entity_poly.pdbx_strand_id
1 'polypeptide(L)'
;MASHRSPHAGYQRHQPEQTALYAIVEQRFPKFCADLAGREATLPSFVTHEFHDYLRCGLLEHGFIRVKCNGCRHEHLVACSCKCRGFCRGRPARPAAPDA
;
A
#
# COMPACT_ATOMS: atom_id res chain seq x y z
N MET A 1 -37.37 -6.07 19.21
CA MET A 1 -35.91 -5.96 19.06
C MET A 1 -35.55 -6.40 17.64
N ALA A 2 -35.39 -5.45 16.72
CA ALA A 2 -35.12 -5.76 15.31
C ALA A 2 -33.66 -6.22 15.14
N SER A 3 -33.50 -7.48 14.79
CA SER A 3 -32.23 -8.07 14.38
C SER A 3 -31.84 -7.48 13.02
N HIS A 4 -31.02 -6.42 13.02
CA HIS A 4 -30.40 -5.91 11.81
C HIS A 4 -29.28 -6.86 11.37
N ARG A 5 -29.65 -7.96 10.72
CA ARG A 5 -28.72 -8.79 9.96
C ARG A 5 -28.46 -8.09 8.63
N SER A 6 -27.52 -7.14 8.61
CA SER A 6 -27.08 -6.54 7.34
C SER A 6 -26.22 -7.56 6.56
N PRO A 7 -26.58 -7.91 5.31
CA PRO A 7 -25.74 -8.69 4.42
C PRO A 7 -24.77 -7.75 3.71
N HIS A 8 -23.92 -7.05 4.47
CA HIS A 8 -22.80 -6.37 3.83
C HIS A 8 -21.78 -7.45 3.48
N ALA A 9 -21.43 -7.57 2.20
CA ALA A 9 -20.17 -8.22 1.83
C ALA A 9 -19.09 -7.56 2.70
N GLY A 10 -18.60 -8.31 3.69
CA GLY A 10 -17.77 -7.75 4.75
C GLY A 10 -16.56 -7.06 4.12
N TYR A 11 -16.16 -5.90 4.67
CA TYR A 11 -14.94 -5.23 4.20
C TYR A 11 -13.78 -6.21 4.27
N GLN A 12 -13.22 -6.55 3.11
CA GLN A 12 -11.98 -7.33 3.02
C GLN A 12 -10.82 -6.36 2.92
N ARG A 13 -9.92 -6.43 3.91
CA ARG A 13 -8.69 -5.64 3.92
C ARG A 13 -7.83 -6.02 2.71
N HIS A 14 -7.26 -5.01 2.05
CA HIS A 14 -6.21 -5.21 1.07
C HIS A 14 -4.94 -5.78 1.73
N GLN A 15 -4.41 -6.88 1.17
CA GLN A 15 -3.19 -7.55 1.63
C GLN A 15 -2.08 -7.34 0.57
N PRO A 16 -1.37 -6.19 0.60
CA PRO A 16 -0.33 -5.87 -0.39
C PRO A 16 0.73 -6.98 -0.49
N GLU A 17 1.09 -7.61 0.63
CA GLU A 17 2.04 -8.72 0.75
C GLU A 17 1.66 -9.96 -0.10
N GLN A 18 0.39 -10.09 -0.49
CA GLN A 18 -0.10 -11.18 -1.35
C GLN A 18 -0.16 -10.79 -2.83
N THR A 19 0.22 -9.57 -3.20
CA THR A 19 0.16 -9.10 -4.58
C THR A 19 1.47 -9.40 -5.32
N ALA A 20 1.36 -9.72 -6.62
CA ALA A 20 2.53 -9.99 -7.46
C ALA A 20 3.49 -8.78 -7.54
N LEU A 21 2.95 -7.56 -7.62
CA LEU A 21 3.78 -6.34 -7.67
C LEU A 21 4.60 -6.16 -6.40
N TYR A 22 3.99 -6.38 -5.23
CA TYR A 22 4.70 -6.30 -3.96
C TYR A 22 5.86 -7.28 -3.91
N ALA A 23 5.60 -8.56 -4.23
CA ALA A 23 6.63 -9.59 -4.24
C ALA A 23 7.78 -9.25 -5.19
N ILE A 24 7.49 -8.72 -6.38
CA ILE A 24 8.51 -8.29 -7.34
C ILE A 24 9.35 -7.16 -6.75
N VAL A 25 8.72 -6.11 -6.24
CA VAL A 25 9.43 -4.94 -5.71
C VAL A 25 10.27 -5.32 -4.51
N GLU A 26 9.71 -6.05 -3.55
CA GLU A 26 10.41 -6.52 -2.35
C GLU A 26 11.66 -7.32 -2.70
N GLN A 27 11.56 -8.23 -3.68
CA GLN A 27 12.66 -9.10 -4.06
C GLN A 27 13.70 -8.46 -4.98
N ARG A 28 13.32 -7.46 -5.78
CA ARG A 28 14.16 -6.91 -6.86
C ARG A 28 14.73 -5.54 -6.53
N PHE A 29 14.00 -4.71 -5.80
CA PHE A 29 14.45 -3.34 -5.50
C PHE A 29 15.80 -3.29 -4.76
N PRO A 30 16.06 -4.11 -3.71
CA PRO A 30 17.36 -4.11 -3.05
C PRO A 30 18.51 -4.54 -3.97
N LYS A 31 18.26 -5.52 -4.85
CA LYS A 31 19.24 -6.01 -5.83
C LYS A 31 19.56 -4.93 -6.85
N PHE A 32 18.54 -4.24 -7.35
CA PHE A 32 18.71 -3.14 -8.29
C PHE A 32 19.54 -1.99 -7.69
N CYS A 33 19.28 -1.62 -6.43
CA CYS A 33 20.08 -0.63 -5.72
C CYS A 33 21.55 -1.07 -5.56
N ALA A 34 21.79 -2.35 -5.25
CA ALA A 34 23.14 -2.91 -5.14
C ALA A 34 23.89 -2.89 -6.48
N ASP A 35 23.21 -3.27 -7.58
CA ASP A 35 23.78 -3.26 -8.93
C ASP A 35 24.17 -1.83 -9.38
N LEU A 36 23.36 -0.82 -9.03
CA LEU A 36 23.69 0.58 -9.30
C LEU A 36 24.89 1.06 -8.47
N ALA A 37 24.94 0.70 -7.18
CA ALA A 37 26.05 1.06 -6.32
C ALA A 37 27.38 0.48 -6.82
N GLY A 38 27.37 -0.75 -7.36
CA GLY A 38 28.54 -1.37 -8.02
C GLY A 38 29.02 -0.63 -9.27
N ARG A 39 28.22 0.27 -9.83
CA ARG A 39 28.54 1.13 -10.98
C ARG A 39 28.76 2.60 -10.57
N GLU A 40 28.95 2.85 -9.27
CA GLU A 40 29.08 4.20 -8.70
C GLU A 40 27.86 5.12 -9.01
N ALA A 41 26.69 4.52 -9.24
CA ALA A 41 25.45 5.22 -9.53
C ALA A 41 24.46 5.05 -8.37
N THR A 42 23.59 6.04 -8.17
CA THR A 42 22.50 5.97 -7.20
C THR A 42 21.20 6.48 -7.79
N LEU A 43 20.08 6.04 -7.21
CA LEU A 43 18.79 6.63 -7.49
C LEU A 43 18.65 7.94 -6.72
N PRO A 44 17.92 8.93 -7.29
CA PRO A 44 17.49 10.08 -6.50
C PRO A 44 16.76 9.63 -5.23
N SER A 45 17.02 10.31 -4.11
CA SER A 45 16.50 9.93 -2.79
C SER A 45 14.98 9.76 -2.76
N PHE A 46 14.24 10.60 -3.51
CA PHE A 46 12.79 10.51 -3.61
C PHE A 46 12.30 9.20 -4.25
N VAL A 47 13.06 8.64 -5.21
CA VAL A 47 12.69 7.36 -5.86
C VAL A 47 12.83 6.24 -4.84
N THR A 48 13.96 6.19 -4.15
CA THR A 48 14.22 5.20 -3.10
C THR A 48 13.17 5.28 -1.99
N HIS A 49 12.82 6.49 -1.56
CA HIS A 49 11.79 6.71 -0.54
C HIS A 49 10.41 6.19 -0.98
N GLU A 50 9.98 6.45 -2.22
CA GLU A 50 8.68 5.96 -2.72
C GLU A 50 8.62 4.42 -2.77
N PHE A 51 9.72 3.74 -3.11
CA PHE A 51 9.79 2.27 -3.06
C PHE A 51 9.74 1.72 -1.63
N HIS A 52 10.42 2.37 -0.67
CA HIS A 52 10.31 1.97 0.73
C HIS A 52 8.91 2.22 1.29
N ASP A 53 8.32 3.38 0.98
CA ASP A 53 6.96 3.72 1.39
C ASP A 53 5.92 2.79 0.77
N TYR A 54 6.13 2.34 -0.47
CA TYR A 54 5.33 1.30 -1.10
C TYR A 54 5.33 0.00 -0.32
N LEU A 55 6.53 -0.51 0.00
CA LEU A 55 6.69 -1.77 0.73
C LEU A 55 6.09 -1.69 2.13
N ARG A 56 5.96 -0.49 2.69
CA ARG A 56 5.28 -0.29 3.98
C ARG A 56 3.77 -0.07 3.85
N CYS A 57 3.31 0.33 2.66
CA CYS A 57 1.96 0.79 2.43
C CYS A 57 0.95 -0.35 2.61
N GLY A 58 -0.02 -0.15 3.50
CA GLY A 58 -1.12 -1.09 3.68
C GLY A 58 -0.78 -2.27 4.57
N LEU A 59 0.43 -2.40 5.12
CA LEU A 59 0.77 -3.41 6.13
C LEU A 59 0.37 -2.94 7.54
N LEU A 60 -0.23 -3.82 8.34
CA LEU A 60 -0.68 -3.48 9.69
C LEU A 60 0.49 -3.16 10.64
N GLU A 61 1.65 -3.77 10.43
CA GLU A 61 2.86 -3.52 11.23
C GLU A 61 3.40 -2.08 11.11
N HIS A 62 3.00 -1.36 10.05
CA HIS A 62 3.40 0.04 9.83
C HIS A 62 2.30 1.05 10.20
N GLY A 63 1.20 0.58 10.79
CA GLY A 63 0.15 1.43 11.34
C GLY A 63 -1.23 1.13 10.76
N PHE A 64 -2.24 1.25 11.61
CA PHE A 64 -3.63 1.01 11.27
C PHE A 64 -4.58 1.83 12.14
N ILE A 65 -5.83 1.94 11.68
CA ILE A 65 -6.96 2.48 12.43
C ILE A 65 -7.94 1.34 12.69
N ARG A 66 -8.39 1.21 13.94
CA ARG A 66 -9.49 0.32 14.30
C ARG A 66 -10.81 1.06 14.17
N VAL A 67 -11.67 0.62 13.26
CA VAL A 67 -13.01 1.17 13.06
C VAL A 67 -14.01 0.23 13.72
N LYS A 68 -14.86 0.78 14.60
CA LYS A 68 -15.92 0.04 15.28
C LYS A 68 -17.27 0.64 14.95
N CYS A 69 -18.21 -0.19 14.53
CA CYS A 69 -19.60 0.24 14.38
C CYS A 69 -20.29 0.30 15.74
N ASN A 70 -20.89 1.44 16.09
CA ASN A 70 -21.63 1.60 17.35
C ASN A 70 -22.93 0.77 17.39
N GLY A 71 -23.54 0.48 16.24
CA GLY A 71 -24.78 -0.29 16.15
C GLY A 71 -24.56 -1.80 16.25
N CYS A 72 -23.77 -2.37 15.35
CA CYS A 72 -23.56 -3.83 15.27
C CYS A 72 -22.31 -4.33 16.01
N ARG A 73 -21.49 -3.43 16.58
CA ARG A 73 -20.22 -3.72 17.27
C ARG A 73 -19.16 -4.43 16.42
N HIS A 74 -19.37 -4.56 15.11
CA HIS A 74 -18.37 -5.12 14.21
C HIS A 74 -17.14 -4.20 14.12
N GLU A 75 -15.95 -4.81 14.03
CA GLU A 75 -14.67 -4.11 14.05
C GLU A 75 -13.85 -4.47 12.80
N HIS A 76 -13.20 -3.47 12.21
CA HIS A 76 -12.26 -3.64 11.10
C HIS A 76 -10.95 -2.91 11.39
N LEU A 77 -9.85 -3.52 10.96
CA LEU A 77 -8.55 -2.83 10.90
C LEU A 77 -8.34 -2.29 9.49
N VAL A 78 -8.12 -0.98 9.40
CA VAL A 78 -7.81 -0.29 8.16
C VAL A 78 -6.34 0.11 8.22
N ALA A 79 -5.51 -0.50 7.39
CA ALA A 79 -4.10 -0.16 7.32
C ALA A 79 -3.89 1.25 6.74
N CYS A 80 -2.85 1.94 7.22
CA CYS A 80 -2.45 3.23 6.68
C CYS A 80 -1.91 3.10 5.25
N SER A 81 -2.21 4.07 4.38
CA SER A 81 -1.64 4.15 3.04
C SER A 81 -0.52 5.18 2.99
N CYS A 82 0.53 4.91 2.19
CA CYS A 82 1.66 5.83 2.05
C CYS A 82 1.31 7.14 1.31
N LYS A 83 0.15 7.22 0.64
CA LYS A 83 -0.25 8.35 -0.22
C LYS A 83 0.71 8.65 -1.38
N CYS A 84 1.60 7.71 -1.72
CA CYS A 84 2.60 7.73 -2.80
C CYS A 84 2.04 8.20 -4.15
N ARG A 85 2.86 8.78 -5.04
CA ARG A 85 2.33 9.57 -6.19
C ARG A 85 1.85 8.80 -7.42
N GLY A 86 1.91 7.47 -7.48
CA GLY A 86 1.64 6.74 -8.74
C GLY A 86 1.02 5.35 -8.64
N PHE A 87 1.69 4.38 -8.02
CA PHE A 87 1.44 2.95 -8.26
C PHE A 87 0.73 2.21 -7.10
N CYS A 88 0.51 2.85 -5.95
CA CYS A 88 -0.15 2.20 -4.82
C CYS A 88 -1.65 1.99 -5.07
N ARG A 89 -2.09 0.73 -4.97
CA ARG A 89 -3.50 0.35 -5.05
C ARG A 89 -4.27 1.02 -3.90
N GLY A 90 -5.08 2.02 -4.23
CA GLY A 90 -5.78 2.87 -3.25
C GLY A 90 -5.74 4.36 -3.60
N ARG A 91 -4.87 4.76 -4.54
CA ARG A 91 -4.86 6.11 -5.11
C ARG A 91 -5.54 6.13 -6.47
N PRO A 92 -6.30 7.17 -6.83
CA PRO A 92 -6.66 7.40 -8.23
C PRO A 92 -5.37 7.59 -9.04
N ALA A 93 -5.23 6.85 -10.15
CA ALA A 93 -4.13 7.07 -11.09
C ALA A 93 -4.18 8.53 -11.57
N ARG A 94 -3.05 9.24 -11.54
CA ARG A 94 -2.98 10.53 -12.24
C ARG A 94 -3.00 10.20 -13.74
N PRO A 95 -3.80 10.89 -14.57
CA PRO A 95 -3.62 10.77 -16.02
C PRO A 95 -2.17 11.11 -16.37
N ALA A 96 -1.63 10.43 -17.39
CA ALA A 96 -0.32 10.74 -17.94
C ALA A 96 -0.22 12.25 -18.18
N ALA A 97 0.91 12.86 -17.82
CA ALA A 97 1.17 14.22 -18.28
C ALA A 97 1.24 14.17 -19.82
N PRO A 98 0.61 15.12 -20.54
CA PRO A 98 0.85 15.21 -21.97
C PRO A 98 2.35 15.43 -22.21
N ASP A 99 2.89 14.75 -23.22
CA ASP A 99 4.28 14.91 -23.63
C ASP A 99 4.53 16.39 -23.96
N ALA A 100 5.60 16.96 -23.39
CA ALA A 100 6.05 18.34 -23.62
C ALA A 100 7.30 18.35 -24.51
#